data_AF-A0A7V6CN29-F1
#
_entry.id   AF-A0A7V6CN29-F1
#
_cell.length_a   1.000
_cell.length_b   1.000
_cell.length_c   1.000
_cell.angle_alpha   90.00
_cell.angle_beta   90.00
_cell.angle_gamma   90.00
#
_symmetry.space_group_name_H-M   'P 1'
#
loop_
_entity.id
_entity.type
_entity.pdbx_description
1 polymer ?
#
loop_
_entity_poly.entity_id
_entity_poly.type
_entity_poly.pdbx_seq_one_letter_code
_entity_poly.pdbx_strand_id
1 'polypeptide(L)'
;MKLIITKNQSKGIIGGVSFEVFAKIQLSEEEKKLIDHYKLHNEILFQKKMVIWGEPTDHLIDVRVKHLVDGTTYKCKNLGEVLGYINSLKEACATLKTYLEVAKSFGGEEWIEY
;
A
#
# COMPACT_ATOMS: atom_id res chain seq x y z
N MET A 1 -6.88 -7.55 8.75
CA MET A 1 -6.77 -6.61 7.61
C MET A 1 -6.94 -7.31 6.27
N LYS A 2 -7.59 -6.66 5.28
CA LYS A 2 -7.66 -7.11 3.87
C LYS A 2 -7.29 -5.96 2.93
N LEU A 3 -6.43 -6.21 1.94
CA LEU A 3 -6.14 -5.27 0.85
C LEU A 3 -7.17 -5.46 -0.27
N ILE A 4 -7.83 -4.38 -0.66
CA ILE A 4 -8.78 -4.33 -1.77
C ILE A 4 -8.12 -3.55 -2.90
N ILE A 5 -8.00 -4.18 -4.07
CA ILE A 5 -7.46 -3.55 -5.28
C ILE A 5 -8.51 -3.62 -6.38
N THR A 6 -8.74 -2.49 -7.04
CA THR A 6 -9.56 -2.39 -8.24
C THR A 6 -8.72 -1.83 -9.38
N LYS A 7 -8.73 -2.51 -10.52
CA LYS A 7 -8.07 -2.06 -11.76
C LYS A 7 -9.13 -1.51 -12.69
N ASN A 8 -8.91 -0.35 -13.27
CA ASN A 8 -9.80 0.23 -14.26
C ASN A 8 -9.04 0.65 -15.53
N GLN A 9 -9.74 0.63 -16.65
CA GLN A 9 -9.24 1.15 -17.92
C GLN A 9 -10.30 2.06 -18.55
N SER A 10 -9.89 3.24 -19.01
CA SER A 10 -10.78 4.19 -19.69
C SER A 10 -10.18 4.67 -21.01
N LYS A 11 -11.04 5.13 -21.91
CA LYS A 11 -10.60 5.84 -23.12
C LYS A 11 -10.15 7.24 -22.71
N GLY A 12 -8.88 7.54 -22.89
CA GLY A 12 -8.31 8.86 -22.65
C GLY A 12 -8.90 9.92 -23.58
N ILE A 13 -8.93 11.17 -23.11
CA ILE A 13 -9.52 12.34 -23.79
C ILE A 13 -8.87 12.60 -25.17
N ILE A 14 -7.65 12.09 -25.40
CA ILE A 14 -6.90 12.20 -26.65
C ILE A 14 -6.44 10.80 -27.12
N GLY A 15 -7.39 9.92 -27.45
CA GLY A 15 -7.14 8.70 -28.23
C GLY A 15 -6.28 7.58 -27.60
N GLY A 16 -5.91 7.68 -26.32
CA GLY A 16 -5.10 6.67 -25.61
C GLY A 16 -5.92 5.80 -24.64
N VAL A 17 -5.33 4.73 -24.11
CA VAL A 17 -5.87 3.99 -22.96
C VAL A 17 -5.26 4.56 -21.68
N SER A 18 -6.08 4.93 -20.70
CA SER A 18 -5.64 5.27 -19.35
C SER A 18 -5.92 4.11 -18.40
N PHE A 19 -4.92 3.74 -17.61
CA PHE A 19 -5.04 2.70 -16.59
C PHE A 19 -5.07 3.33 -15.20
N GLU A 20 -5.83 2.73 -14.30
CA GLU A 20 -5.91 3.16 -12.91
C GLU A 20 -5.88 1.96 -11.97
N VAL A 21 -5.20 2.12 -10.84
CA VAL A 21 -5.21 1.18 -9.73
C VAL A 21 -5.77 1.91 -8.52
N PHE A 22 -6.97 1.53 -8.07
CA PHE A 22 -7.49 1.95 -6.79
C PHE A 22 -7.09 0.92 -5.73
N ALA A 23 -6.65 1.39 -4.57
CA ALA A 23 -6.32 0.53 -3.45
C ALA A 23 -6.82 1.11 -2.12
N LYS A 24 -7.39 0.25 -1.29
CA LYS A 24 -7.72 0.55 0.11
C LYS A 24 -7.58 -0.68 0.99
N ILE A 25 -7.50 -0.48 2.29
CA ILE A 25 -7.52 -1.57 3.27
C ILE A 25 -8.85 -1.61 4.03
N GLN A 26 -9.33 -2.81 4.29
CA GLN A 26 -10.37 -3.06 5.27
C GLN A 26 -9.71 -3.52 6.57
N LEU A 27 -9.93 -2.74 7.63
CA LEU A 27 -9.39 -2.94 8.96
C LEU A 27 -10.49 -3.42 9.92
N SER A 28 -10.12 -4.25 10.90
CA SER A 28 -10.96 -4.47 12.08
C SER A 28 -10.98 -3.23 12.98
N GLU A 29 -11.95 -3.14 13.89
CA GLU A 29 -12.01 -2.03 14.86
C GLU A 29 -10.78 -1.96 15.77
N GLU A 30 -10.20 -3.11 16.10
CA GLU A 30 -8.95 -3.19 16.86
C GLU A 30 -7.76 -2.63 16.05
N GLU A 31 -7.63 -3.01 14.78
CA GLU A 31 -6.57 -2.51 13.90
C GLU A 31 -6.65 -0.99 13.69
N LYS A 32 -7.88 -0.45 13.54
CA LYS A 32 -8.10 1.01 13.48
C LYS A 32 -7.62 1.71 14.75
N LYS A 33 -8.01 1.19 15.92
CA LYS A 33 -7.60 1.76 17.22
C LYS A 33 -6.08 1.76 17.39
N LEU A 34 -5.38 0.73 16.92
CA LEU A 34 -3.92 0.68 16.97
C LEU A 34 -3.29 1.75 16.07
N ILE A 35 -3.80 1.93 14.85
CA ILE A 35 -3.34 3.00 13.94
C ILE A 35 -3.50 4.36 14.59
N ASP A 36 -4.65 4.62 15.23
CA ASP A 36 -4.93 5.89 15.89
C ASP A 36 -4.06 6.08 17.14
N HIS A 37 -3.97 5.06 17.99
CA HIS A 37 -3.20 5.08 19.24
C HIS A 37 -1.71 5.36 19.00
N TYR A 38 -1.11 4.64 18.04
CA TYR A 38 0.30 4.79 17.68
C TYR A 38 0.55 5.85 16.60
N LYS A 39 -0.49 6.59 16.17
CA LYS A 39 -0.41 7.68 15.18
C LYS A 39 0.23 7.26 13.85
N LEU A 40 -0.03 6.03 13.42
CA LEU A 40 0.63 5.42 12.25
C LEU A 40 0.16 6.02 10.90
N HIS A 41 -0.83 6.91 10.87
CA HIS A 41 -1.41 7.46 9.63
C HIS A 41 -0.40 7.99 8.61
N ASN A 42 0.67 8.64 9.09
CA ASN A 42 1.70 9.21 8.22
C ASN A 42 2.93 8.31 8.04
N GLU A 43 2.93 7.13 8.65
CA GLU A 43 4.02 6.16 8.56
C GLU A 43 4.20 5.67 7.12
N ILE A 44 5.46 5.56 6.70
CA ILE A 44 5.82 5.18 5.34
C ILE A 44 5.94 3.66 5.29
N LEU A 45 5.00 3.02 4.59
CA LEU A 45 4.96 1.57 4.46
C LEU A 45 5.83 1.05 3.30
N PHE A 46 5.99 1.87 2.27
CA PHE A 46 6.81 1.57 1.10
C PHE A 46 7.28 2.88 0.47
N GLN A 47 8.58 2.97 0.21
CA GLN A 47 9.17 4.06 -0.55
C GLN A 47 10.32 3.57 -1.42
N LYS A 48 10.07 3.37 -2.73
CA LYS A 48 11.09 2.96 -3.70
C LYS A 48 10.74 3.50 -5.09
N LYS A 49 11.75 3.63 -5.95
CA LYS A 49 11.54 3.82 -7.39
C LYS A 49 10.81 2.60 -7.97
N MET A 50 9.82 2.84 -8.82
CA MET A 50 9.09 1.76 -9.48
C MET A 50 10.03 1.02 -10.43
N VAL A 51 10.00 -0.31 -10.36
CA VAL A 51 10.76 -1.19 -11.27
C VAL A 51 9.81 -1.77 -12.30
N ILE A 52 10.15 -1.62 -13.58
CA ILE A 52 9.38 -2.14 -14.71
C ILE A 52 10.34 -2.98 -15.56
N TRP A 53 10.04 -4.27 -15.74
CA TRP A 53 10.90 -5.22 -16.48
C TRP A 53 12.34 -5.33 -15.96
N GLY A 54 12.54 -5.14 -14.65
CA GLY A 54 13.87 -5.17 -14.02
C GLY A 54 14.59 -3.82 -14.01
N GLU A 55 14.10 -2.83 -14.76
CA GLU A 55 14.69 -1.50 -14.84
C GLU A 55 13.99 -0.50 -13.90
N PRO A 56 14.72 0.22 -13.04
CA PRO A 56 14.14 1.27 -12.21
C PRO A 56 13.74 2.49 -13.06
N THR A 57 12.57 3.03 -12.79
CA THR A 57 12.07 4.28 -13.37
C THR A 57 12.31 5.46 -12.42
N ASP A 58 12.17 6.69 -12.88
CA ASP A 58 12.21 7.87 -12.00
C ASP A 58 10.92 8.09 -11.20
N HIS A 59 9.94 7.20 -11.37
CA HIS A 59 8.68 7.27 -10.65
C HIS A 59 8.84 6.74 -9.23
N LEU A 60 8.85 7.63 -8.24
CA LEU A 60 8.89 7.28 -6.83
C LEU A 60 7.49 6.86 -6.36
N ILE A 61 7.37 5.64 -5.82
CA ILE A 61 6.17 5.18 -5.15
C ILE A 61 6.33 5.45 -3.65
N ASP A 62 5.47 6.30 -3.07
CA ASP A 62 5.34 6.55 -1.63
C ASP A 62 3.94 6.06 -1.18
N VAL A 63 3.91 4.99 -0.38
CA VAL A 63 2.68 4.46 0.23
C VAL A 63 2.75 4.67 1.73
N ARG A 64 1.76 5.40 2.24
CA ARG A 64 1.56 5.63 3.68
C ARG A 64 0.28 4.96 4.15
N VAL A 65 0.16 4.76 5.46
CA VAL A 65 -1.03 4.17 6.06
C VAL A 65 -2.30 4.93 5.64
N LYS A 66 -2.32 6.26 5.72
CA LYS A 66 -3.47 7.08 5.31
C LYS A 66 -3.90 6.86 3.86
N HIS A 67 -2.96 6.66 2.93
CA HIS A 67 -3.28 6.42 1.51
C HIS A 67 -4.14 5.15 1.36
N LEU A 68 -3.86 4.13 2.19
CA LEU A 68 -4.60 2.88 2.18
C LEU A 68 -5.90 2.95 2.99
N VAL A 69 -5.91 3.67 4.11
CA VAL A 69 -7.09 3.85 4.97
C VAL A 69 -8.17 4.63 4.23
N ASP A 70 -7.81 5.77 3.64
CA ASP A 70 -8.73 6.65 2.92
C ASP A 70 -9.12 6.06 1.55
N GLY A 71 -8.23 5.24 0.98
CA GLY A 71 -8.34 4.72 -0.36
C GLY A 71 -7.74 5.70 -1.38
N THR A 72 -6.81 5.20 -2.19
CA THR A 72 -6.06 6.02 -3.16
C THR A 72 -6.16 5.44 -4.57
N THR A 73 -6.33 6.32 -5.56
CA THR A 73 -6.26 5.97 -6.98
C THR A 73 -4.90 6.38 -7.54
N TYR A 74 -4.21 5.43 -8.16
CA TYR A 74 -2.93 5.60 -8.82
C TYR A 74 -3.12 5.53 -10.34
N LYS A 75 -2.76 6.61 -11.03
CA LYS A 75 -2.80 6.67 -12.49
C LYS A 75 -1.59 5.96 -13.08
N CYS A 76 -1.83 5.14 -14.09
CA CYS A 76 -0.83 4.30 -14.74
C CYS A 76 -0.87 4.55 -16.26
N LYS A 77 0.31 4.67 -16.88
CA LYS A 77 0.47 4.89 -18.33
C LYS A 77 0.45 3.59 -19.12
N ASN A 78 0.83 2.48 -18.50
CA ASN A 78 0.94 1.17 -19.13
C ASN A 78 0.73 0.05 -18.10
N LEU A 79 0.65 -1.20 -18.58
CA LEU A 79 0.46 -2.37 -17.73
C LEU A 79 1.65 -2.65 -16.79
N GLY A 80 2.86 -2.26 -17.16
CA GLY A 80 4.04 -2.37 -16.29
C GLY A 80 3.88 -1.52 -15.03
N GLU A 81 3.38 -0.29 -15.17
CA GLU A 81 3.07 0.57 -14.02
C GLU A 81 1.94 0.00 -13.16
N VAL A 82 0.90 -0.57 -13.78
CA VAL A 82 -0.18 -1.26 -13.05
C VAL A 82 0.37 -2.40 -12.18
N LEU A 83 1.25 -3.23 -12.73
CA LEU A 83 1.89 -4.33 -12.00
C LEU A 83 2.82 -3.80 -10.90
N GLY A 84 3.61 -2.77 -11.20
CA GLY A 84 4.49 -2.10 -10.24
C GLY A 84 3.71 -1.62 -9.02
N TYR A 85 2.61 -0.89 -9.22
CA TYR A 85 1.75 -0.43 -8.13
C TYR A 85 1.15 -1.59 -7.34
N ILE A 86 0.63 -2.63 -8.00
CA ILE A 86 0.06 -3.80 -7.31
C ILE A 86 1.09 -4.46 -6.40
N ASN A 87 2.33 -4.64 -6.86
CA ASN A 87 3.39 -5.24 -6.07
C ASN A 87 3.78 -4.36 -4.88
N SER A 88 3.99 -3.06 -5.11
CA SER A 88 4.31 -2.12 -4.03
C SER A 88 3.20 -2.01 -2.99
N LEU A 89 1.93 -2.07 -3.40
CA LEU A 89 0.79 -2.05 -2.48
C LEU A 89 0.70 -3.33 -1.64
N LYS A 90 1.03 -4.50 -2.21
CA LYS A 90 1.13 -5.76 -1.46
C LYS A 90 2.26 -5.70 -0.43
N GLU A 91 3.43 -5.21 -0.83
CA GLU A 91 4.57 -5.03 0.09
C GLU A 91 4.22 -4.05 1.21
N ALA A 92 3.64 -2.89 0.88
CA ALA A 92 3.19 -1.90 1.87
C ALA A 92 2.19 -2.50 2.87
N CYS A 93 1.23 -3.29 2.41
CA CYS A 93 0.29 -3.98 3.30
C CYS A 93 0.95 -5.06 4.16
N ALA A 94 1.97 -5.76 3.66
CA ALA A 94 2.74 -6.69 4.48
C ALA A 94 3.46 -5.95 5.61
N THR A 95 4.12 -4.82 5.30
CA THR A 95 4.75 -3.94 6.29
C THR A 95 3.75 -3.46 7.35
N LEU A 96 2.59 -2.95 6.92
CA LEU A 96 1.55 -2.49 7.87
C LEU A 96 1.06 -3.63 8.76
N LYS A 97 0.89 -4.84 8.21
CA LYS A 97 0.50 -6.00 9.01
C LYS A 97 1.52 -6.27 10.12
N THR A 98 2.81 -6.26 9.81
CA THR A 98 3.88 -6.42 10.81
C THR A 98 3.82 -5.33 11.88
N TYR A 99 3.60 -4.07 11.48
CA TYR A 99 3.48 -2.96 12.43
C TYR A 99 2.30 -3.17 13.39
N LEU A 100 1.16 -3.62 12.86
CA LEU A 100 -0.02 -3.92 13.66
C LEU A 100 0.18 -5.12 14.59
N GLU A 101 0.90 -6.16 14.15
CA GLU A 101 1.20 -7.33 14.99
C GLU A 101 2.12 -6.94 16.16
N VAL A 102 3.17 -6.15 15.90
CA VAL A 102 4.02 -5.59 16.97
C VAL A 102 3.22 -4.65 17.87
N ALA A 103 2.37 -3.80 17.29
CA ALA A 103 1.51 -2.90 18.05
C ALA A 103 0.58 -3.64 19.04
N LYS A 104 0.12 -4.84 18.66
CA LYS A 104 -0.71 -5.73 19.49
C LYS A 104 0.06 -6.45 20.58
N SER A 105 1.35 -6.73 20.39
CA SER A 105 2.15 -7.48 21.36
C SER A 105 2.60 -6.62 22.55
N PHE A 106 2.60 -5.29 22.41
CA PHE A 106 2.94 -4.39 23.52
C PHE A 106 2.05 -4.63 24.74
N GLY A 107 2.70 -4.88 25.89
CA GLY A 107 2.05 -5.22 27.16
C GLY A 107 2.01 -6.72 27.47
N GLY A 108 2.46 -7.57 26.54
CA GLY A 108 2.74 -8.98 26.77
C GLY A 108 4.23 -9.28 26.91
N GLU A 109 4.56 -10.53 27.23
CA GLU A 109 5.92 -11.06 27.21
C GLU A 109 6.17 -11.81 25.89
N GLU A 110 7.34 -11.62 25.29
CA GLU A 110 7.81 -12.37 24.12
C GLU A 110 9.09 -13.13 24.48
N TRP A 111 9.08 -14.44 24.27
CA TRP A 111 10.24 -15.30 24.50
C TRP A 111 10.97 -15.52 23.18
N ILE A 112 12.20 -15.03 23.08
CA ILE A 112 13.06 -15.19 21.91
C ILE A 112 14.25 -16.06 22.35
N GLU A 113 14.30 -17.29 21.84
CA GLU A 113 15.41 -18.23 22.05
C GLU A 113 16.42 -18.10 20.91
N TYR A 114 17.71 -18.20 21.24
CA TYR A 114 18.84 -18.09 20.31
C TYR A 114 19.63 -19.39 20.26
#